data_AF-A0A0B8PGJ0-F1
#
_entry.id   AF-A0A0B8PGJ0-F1
#
_cell.length_a   1.000
_cell.length_b   1.000
_cell.length_c   1.000
_cell.angle_alpha   90.00
_cell.angle_beta   90.00
_cell.angle_gamma   90.00
#
_symmetry.space_group_name_H-M   'P 1'
#
loop_
_entity.id
_entity.type
_entity.pdbx_description
1 polymer ?
#
loop_
_entity_poly.entity_id
_entity_poly.type
_entity_poly.pdbx_seq_one_letter_code
_entity_poly.pdbx_strand_id
1 'polypeptide(L)'
;MALIENIQRENLNAVEEAQALERLQAEFELTHQQIADVIGKSRTAVSNLLRLNQLQSEVKKLVEQQKLEMGHARALLALQDELQIEVANEVAKRGLTVRQTEQLVKKH
;
A
#
# COMPACT_ATOMS: atom_id res chain seq x y z
N MET A 1 -1.77 -20.40 14.63
CA MET A 1 -0.82 -20.57 13.50
C MET A 1 -1.37 -20.10 12.15
N ALA A 2 -2.67 -19.80 11.99
CA ALA A 2 -3.25 -19.48 10.67
C ALA A 2 -3.01 -18.05 10.14
N LEU A 3 -2.77 -17.04 10.99
CA LEU A 3 -2.66 -15.63 10.53
C LEU A 3 -1.32 -15.35 9.84
N ILE A 4 -0.22 -15.88 10.38
CA ILE A 4 1.15 -15.67 9.86
C ILE A 4 1.34 -16.39 8.52
N GLU A 5 0.84 -17.62 8.36
CA GLU A 5 0.87 -18.33 7.07
C GLU A 5 0.07 -17.60 5.98
N ASN A 6 -1.06 -16.98 6.34
CA ASN A 6 -1.85 -16.20 5.38
C ASN A 6 -1.10 -14.94 4.92
N ILE A 7 -0.30 -14.30 5.79
CA ILE A 7 0.52 -13.13 5.45
C ILE A 7 1.69 -13.49 4.54
N GLN A 8 2.23 -14.70 4.64
CA GLN A 8 3.35 -15.17 3.82
C GLN A 8 2.92 -15.74 2.45
N ARG A 9 1.64 -15.63 2.08
CA ARG A 9 1.17 -16.07 0.76
C ARG A 9 1.82 -15.24 -0.34
N GLU A 10 2.53 -15.93 -1.25
CA GLU A 10 3.29 -15.31 -2.35
C GLU A 10 2.44 -14.51 -3.36
N ASN A 11 1.10 -14.64 -3.30
CA ASN A 11 0.18 -14.01 -4.25
C ASN A 11 -0.60 -12.82 -3.69
N LEU A 12 -0.32 -12.35 -2.47
CA LEU A 12 -1.01 -11.17 -1.94
C LEU A 12 -0.59 -9.91 -2.70
N ASN A 13 -1.56 -9.09 -3.07
CA ASN A 13 -1.28 -7.74 -3.54
C ASN A 13 -0.96 -6.81 -2.35
N ALA A 14 -0.36 -5.65 -2.63
CA ALA A 14 0.13 -4.74 -1.58
C ALA A 14 -0.97 -4.22 -0.62
N VAL A 15 -2.23 -4.11 -1.08
CA VAL A 15 -3.36 -3.69 -0.23
C VAL A 15 -3.79 -4.84 0.68
N GLU A 16 -3.85 -6.06 0.17
CA GLU A 16 -4.18 -7.24 0.99
C GLU A 16 -3.12 -7.49 2.06
N GLU A 17 -1.84 -7.34 1.71
CA GLU A 17 -0.74 -7.43 2.68
C GLU A 17 -0.88 -6.34 3.75
N ALA A 18 -1.16 -5.09 3.37
CA ALA A 18 -1.38 -4.00 4.32
C ALA A 18 -2.54 -4.27 5.31
N GLN A 19 -3.65 -4.81 4.82
CA GLN A 19 -4.81 -5.18 5.65
C GLN A 19 -4.48 -6.34 6.60
N ALA A 20 -3.73 -7.34 6.13
CA ALA A 20 -3.32 -8.47 6.95
C ALA A 20 -2.35 -8.04 8.05
N LEU A 21 -1.41 -7.14 7.75
CA LEU A 21 -0.49 -6.56 8.75
C LEU A 21 -1.23 -5.69 9.78
N GLU A 22 -2.24 -4.93 9.38
CA GLU A 22 -3.04 -4.13 10.32
C GLU A 22 -3.85 -5.01 11.28
N ARG A 23 -4.40 -6.13 10.80
CA ARG A 23 -5.05 -7.14 11.67
C ARG A 23 -4.06 -7.76 12.64
N LEU A 24 -2.88 -8.18 12.16
CA LEU A 24 -1.82 -8.72 13.00
C LEU A 24 -1.39 -7.71 14.07
N GLN A 25 -1.23 -6.44 13.70
CA GLN A 25 -0.90 -5.36 14.62
C GLN A 25 -1.96 -5.21 15.71
N ALA A 26 -3.25 -5.16 15.33
CA ALA A 26 -4.34 -4.94 16.27
C ALA A 26 -4.59 -6.16 17.18
N GLU A 27 -4.48 -7.38 16.65
CA GLU A 27 -4.75 -8.61 17.40
C GLU A 27 -3.67 -8.92 18.44
N PHE A 28 -2.42 -8.58 18.15
CA PHE A 28 -1.26 -8.91 19.00
C PHE A 28 -0.56 -7.67 19.59
N GLU A 29 -1.13 -6.47 19.40
CA GLU A 29 -0.61 -5.17 19.86
C GLU A 29 0.87 -4.94 19.48
N LEU A 30 1.28 -5.43 18.32
CA LEU A 30 2.67 -5.40 17.89
C LEU A 30 3.09 -4.04 17.36
N THR A 31 4.32 -3.63 17.68
CA THR A 31 4.97 -2.49 17.03
C THR A 31 5.36 -2.84 15.59
N HIS A 32 5.57 -1.81 14.75
CA HIS A 32 6.07 -2.03 13.38
C HIS A 32 7.41 -2.77 13.33
N GLN A 33 8.25 -2.63 14.36
CA GLN A 33 9.51 -3.37 14.45
C GLN A 33 9.27 -4.85 14.70
N GLN A 34 8.41 -5.19 15.67
CA GLN A 34 8.09 -6.59 15.96
C GLN A 34 7.42 -7.28 14.78
N ILE A 35 6.52 -6.59 14.06
CA ILE A 35 5.92 -7.13 12.83
C ILE A 35 7.00 -7.39 11.78
N ALA A 36 7.92 -6.45 11.59
CA ALA A 36 9.03 -6.57 10.64
C ALA A 36 9.91 -7.80 10.95
N ASP A 37 10.22 -8.03 12.22
CA ASP A 37 10.99 -9.18 12.69
C ASP A 37 10.24 -10.50 12.42
N VAL A 38 8.91 -10.53 12.62
CA VAL A 38 8.06 -11.71 12.37
C VAL A 38 7.99 -12.07 10.89
N ILE A 39 7.90 -11.09 10.00
CA ILE A 39 7.73 -11.32 8.56
C ILE A 39 9.03 -11.24 7.75
N GLY A 40 10.17 -11.03 8.41
CA GLY A 40 11.49 -10.94 7.76
C GLY A 40 11.64 -9.73 6.83
N LYS A 41 10.97 -8.61 7.13
CA LYS A 41 11.07 -7.36 6.35
C LYS A 41 11.69 -6.25 7.19
N SER A 42 12.02 -5.11 6.57
CA SER A 42 12.44 -3.93 7.33
C SER A 42 11.25 -3.23 7.98
N ARG A 43 11.47 -2.58 9.12
CA ARG A 43 10.47 -1.70 9.77
C ARG A 43 9.89 -0.66 8.81
N THR A 44 10.73 -0.12 7.92
CA THR A 44 10.30 0.85 6.90
C THR A 44 9.37 0.22 5.86
N ALA A 45 9.62 -1.02 5.44
CA ALA A 45 8.74 -1.74 4.53
C ALA A 45 7.36 -1.99 5.15
N VAL A 46 7.32 -2.46 6.41
CA VAL A 46 6.07 -2.63 7.18
C VAL A 46 5.30 -1.31 7.28
N SER A 47 6.00 -0.23 7.66
CA SER A 47 5.36 1.08 7.76
C SER A 47 4.80 1.58 6.43
N ASN A 48 5.49 1.31 5.31
CA ASN A 48 5.02 1.70 3.99
C ASN A 48 3.79 0.89 3.56
N LEU A 49 3.73 -0.40 3.89
CA LEU A 49 2.56 -1.25 3.62
C LEU A 49 1.36 -0.76 4.43
N LEU A 50 1.49 -0.63 5.75
CA LEU A 50 0.40 -0.18 6.62
C LEU A 50 -0.18 1.18 6.20
N ARG A 51 0.66 2.10 5.70
CA ARG A 51 0.19 3.39 5.19
C ARG A 51 -0.76 3.26 3.99
N LEU A 52 -0.71 2.18 3.22
CA LEU A 52 -1.63 1.96 2.10
C LEU A 52 -3.09 1.80 2.56
N ASN A 53 -3.32 1.44 3.84
CA ASN A 53 -4.68 1.40 4.40
C ASN A 53 -5.33 2.80 4.46
N GLN A 54 -4.54 3.88 4.33
CA GLN A 54 -5.03 5.26 4.29
C GLN A 54 -5.48 5.71 2.89
N LEU A 55 -5.27 4.90 1.86
CA LEU A 55 -5.73 5.22 0.50
C LEU A 55 -7.25 5.20 0.41
N GLN A 56 -7.78 6.06 -0.47
CA GLN A 56 -9.17 6.02 -0.88
C GLN A 56 -9.52 4.67 -1.51
N SER A 57 -10.74 4.20 -1.28
CA SER A 57 -11.20 2.87 -1.71
C SER A 57 -11.02 2.63 -3.21
N GLU A 58 -11.25 3.65 -4.04
CA GLU A 58 -11.04 3.55 -5.49
C GLU A 58 -9.57 3.37 -5.87
N VAL A 59 -8.65 3.99 -5.13
CA VAL A 59 -7.20 3.83 -5.38
C VAL A 59 -6.74 2.44 -4.94
N LYS A 60 -7.26 1.93 -3.82
CA LYS A 60 -7.01 0.55 -3.38
C LYS A 60 -7.41 -0.47 -4.45
N LYS A 61 -8.60 -0.32 -5.06
CA LYS A 61 -9.06 -1.19 -6.16
C LYS A 61 -8.10 -1.20 -7.35
N LEU A 62 -7.50 -0.05 -7.70
CA LEU A 62 -6.53 0.01 -8.80
C LEU A 62 -5.25 -0.78 -8.48
N VAL A 63 -4.82 -0.79 -7.22
CA VAL A 63 -3.67 -1.59 -6.77
C VAL A 63 -4.01 -3.08 -6.76
N GLU A 64 -5.19 -3.45 -6.25
CA GLU A 64 -5.70 -4.82 -6.25
C GLU A 64 -5.82 -5.39 -7.67
N GLN A 65 -6.26 -4.57 -8.63
CA GLN A 65 -6.33 -4.91 -10.05
C GLN A 65 -4.97 -4.87 -10.76
N GLN A 66 -3.87 -4.67 -10.04
CA GLN A 66 -2.50 -4.55 -10.58
C GLN A 66 -2.32 -3.42 -11.63
N LYS A 67 -3.24 -2.45 -11.66
CA LYS A 67 -3.10 -1.24 -12.50
C LYS A 67 -2.12 -0.24 -11.90
N LEU A 68 -1.90 -0.32 -10.59
CA LEU A 68 -0.95 0.49 -9.85
C LEU A 68 -0.08 -0.41 -8.99
N GLU A 69 1.24 -0.33 -9.16
CA GLU A 69 2.19 -0.90 -8.21
C GLU A 69 2.22 -0.14 -6.88
N MET A 70 2.77 -0.78 -5.83
CA MET A 70 2.95 -0.19 -4.50
C MET A 70 3.66 1.17 -4.52
N GLY A 71 4.63 1.37 -5.43
CA GLY A 71 5.32 2.65 -5.59
C GLY A 71 4.37 3.80 -5.98
N HIS A 72 3.47 3.56 -6.93
CA HIS A 72 2.45 4.54 -7.32
C HIS A 72 1.51 4.85 -6.16
N ALA A 73 1.03 3.79 -5.49
CA ALA A 73 0.13 3.89 -4.34
C ALA A 73 0.75 4.75 -3.22
N ARG A 74 2.05 4.56 -2.94
CA ARG A 74 2.78 5.36 -1.95
C ARG A 74 2.91 6.84 -2.34
N ALA A 75 3.14 7.14 -3.62
CA ALA A 75 3.21 8.52 -4.09
C ALA A 75 1.86 9.25 -3.94
N LEU A 76 0.76 8.54 -4.21
CA LEU A 76 -0.61 9.07 -4.13
C LEU A 76 -1.04 9.41 -2.69
N LEU A 77 -0.42 8.82 -1.66
CA LEU A 77 -0.70 9.14 -0.25
C LEU A 77 -0.42 10.61 0.13
N ALA A 78 0.30 11.36 -0.70
CA ALA A 78 0.52 12.79 -0.47
C ALA A 78 -0.69 13.65 -0.89
N LEU A 79 -1.64 13.08 -1.64
CA LEU A 79 -2.87 13.74 -2.09
C LEU A 79 -4.05 13.35 -1.19
N GLN A 80 -5.05 14.24 -1.10
CA GLN A 80 -6.26 14.05 -0.29
C GLN A 80 -7.50 13.84 -1.17
N ASP A 81 -8.49 13.16 -0.60
CA ASP A 81 -9.86 13.02 -1.10
C ASP A 81 -9.97 12.77 -2.62
N GLU A 82 -10.72 13.61 -3.31
CA GLU A 82 -11.06 13.46 -4.72
C GLU A 82 -9.83 13.60 -5.64
N LEU A 83 -8.88 14.45 -5.27
CA LEU A 83 -7.64 14.65 -6.02
C LEU A 83 -6.79 13.37 -6.04
N GLN A 84 -6.76 12.63 -4.93
CA GLN A 84 -6.07 11.34 -4.88
C GLN A 84 -6.65 10.36 -5.90
N ILE A 85 -7.98 10.33 -6.05
CA ILE A 85 -8.71 9.45 -6.97
C ILE A 85 -8.48 9.89 -8.41
N GLU A 86 -8.56 11.19 -8.71
CA GLU A 86 -8.35 11.74 -10.04
C GLU A 86 -6.95 11.40 -10.57
N VAL A 87 -5.91 11.71 -9.79
CA VAL A 87 -4.52 11.46 -10.18
C VAL A 87 -4.24 9.97 -10.30
N ALA A 88 -4.81 9.13 -9.42
CA ALA A 88 -4.65 7.67 -9.52
C ALA A 88 -5.23 7.12 -10.84
N ASN A 89 -6.41 7.58 -11.24
CA ASN A 89 -7.03 7.20 -12.50
C ASN A 89 -6.21 7.67 -13.70
N GLU A 90 -5.68 8.89 -13.64
CA GLU A 90 -4.79 9.40 -14.69
C GLU A 90 -3.53 8.54 -14.84
N VAL A 91 -2.86 8.23 -13.72
CA VAL A 91 -1.67 7.38 -13.67
C VAL A 91 -1.95 6.01 -14.30
N ALA A 92 -3.04 5.36 -13.88
CA ALA A 92 -3.43 4.05 -14.38
C ALA A 92 -3.79 4.10 -15.88
N LYS A 93 -4.54 5.12 -16.32
CA LYS A 93 -4.95 5.28 -17.72
C LYS A 93 -3.78 5.54 -18.65
N ARG A 94 -2.79 6.33 -18.20
CA ARG A 94 -1.62 6.71 -18.98
C ARG A 94 -0.45 5.72 -18.86
N GLY A 95 -0.54 4.74 -17.96
CA GLY A 95 0.54 3.79 -17.69
C GLY A 95 1.81 4.48 -17.21
N LEU A 96 1.69 5.49 -16.34
CA LEU A 96 2.85 6.23 -15.85
C LEU A 96 3.73 5.36 -14.97
N THR A 97 5.05 5.58 -15.04
CA THR A 97 6.01 4.97 -14.10
C THR A 97 5.92 5.62 -12.72
N VAL A 98 6.38 4.92 -11.68
CA VAL A 98 6.41 5.44 -10.29
C VAL A 98 7.07 6.82 -10.22
N ARG A 99 8.20 7.01 -10.91
CA ARG A 99 8.91 8.30 -10.94
C ARG A 99 8.10 9.41 -11.60
N GLN A 100 7.35 9.10 -12.65
CA GLN A 100 6.46 10.07 -13.29
C GLN A 100 5.27 10.42 -12.39
N THR A 101 4.72 9.43 -11.68
CA THR A 101 3.66 9.66 -10.69
C THR A 101 4.14 10.54 -9.55
N GLU A 102 5.33 10.29 -8.99
CA GLU A 102 5.92 11.16 -7.97
C GLU A 102 6.08 12.61 -8.46
N GLN A 103 6.48 12.80 -9.72
CA GLN A 103 6.57 14.13 -10.33
C GLN A 103 5.20 14.78 -10.55
N LEU A 104 4.19 14.00 -10.92
CA LEU A 104 2.82 14.48 -11.10
C LEU A 104 2.22 14.93 -9.77
N VAL A 105 2.34 14.11 -8.72
CA VAL A 105 1.87 14.43 -7.37
C VAL A 105 2.51 15.72 -6.86
N LYS A 106 3.82 15.93 -7.07
CA LYS A 106 4.53 17.17 -6.66
C LYS A 106 4.06 18.47 -7.34
N LYS A 107 3.28 18.37 -8.42
CA LYS A 107 2.74 19.55 -9.12
C LYS A 107 1.39 20.02 -8.56
N HIS A 108 0.78 19.22 -7.68
CA HIS A 108 -0.39 19.58 -6.90
C HIS A 108 0.03 20.05 -5.51
#